data_AF-A0A1H0DLC7-F1
#
_entry.id   AF-A0A1H0DLC7-F1
#
_cell.length_a   1.000
_cell.length_b   1.000
_cell.length_c   1.000
_cell.angle_alpha   90.00
_cell.angle_beta   90.00
_cell.angle_gamma   90.00
#
_symmetry.space_group_name_H-M   'P 1'
#
loop_
_entity.id
_entity.type
_entity.pdbx_description
1 polymer ?
#
loop_
_entity_poly.entity_id
_entity_poly.type
_entity_poly.pdbx_seq_one_letter_code
_entity_poly.pdbx_strand_id
1 'polypeptide(L)'
;MYRNIGSASLLLLALAPADAFAADIVWNSTKTFGSFDCRPSADRIVISGVVNLVHPDDADLRKPAKYITIICPNLKFEPSSKLTSDSSLDIKIEKVVAGPVFIESTRGKSGADAPQTPDRWQQSVASSGGGGGGGGNGDDGEDCWKFGHGSSPGGDGAKGGRGTDGKNGDVGADGLTGLNGSNIRLIAGAFDKDVTIETNSVGGEGGRGGLGGRGQDGGAGGPGGGGGEGGDSKGCHDASRGGSGGSGGDGGNGGNGGQGGQGGNGGHGGDIRVGLKVGSEPPGLPKYNVDGGAGGFGGVGGQFGVGGAGGPGGHWGRGGKGSKFPLFTKDDGSNGYEGAYGAPGHDGKPGPNGLSGRAGDAGTFGGTKWGTLSEDDFNKNF
;
A
#
# COMPACT_ATOMS: atom_id res chain seq x y z
N MET A 1 103.97 -16.40 -51.49
CA MET A 1 102.77 -17.12 -51.04
C MET A 1 102.22 -16.41 -49.80
N TYR A 2 101.24 -15.52 -49.96
CA TYR A 2 100.47 -14.94 -48.86
C TYR A 2 99.01 -15.36 -49.07
N ARG A 3 98.48 -16.14 -48.12
CA ARG A 3 97.11 -16.64 -48.14
C ARG A 3 96.19 -15.63 -47.47
N ASN A 4 95.19 -15.18 -48.23
CA ASN A 4 94.10 -14.30 -47.83
C ASN A 4 93.14 -15.09 -46.91
N ILE A 5 92.85 -14.58 -45.71
CA ILE A 5 91.87 -15.17 -44.78
C ILE A 5 90.61 -14.31 -44.87
N GLY A 6 89.53 -14.90 -45.38
CA GLY A 6 88.23 -14.27 -45.51
C GLY A 6 87.58 -14.02 -44.14
N SER A 7 87.14 -12.79 -43.93
CA SER A 7 86.38 -12.36 -42.76
C SER A 7 84.93 -12.81 -42.91
N ALA A 8 84.48 -13.74 -42.05
CA ALA A 8 83.09 -14.17 -41.99
C ALA A 8 82.29 -13.19 -41.12
N SER A 9 81.45 -12.36 -41.75
CA SER A 9 80.48 -11.51 -41.05
C SER A 9 79.39 -12.39 -40.44
N LEU A 10 79.40 -12.49 -39.12
CA LEU A 10 78.36 -13.14 -38.31
C LEU A 10 77.15 -12.18 -38.22
N LEU A 11 76.08 -12.50 -38.94
CA LEU A 11 74.82 -11.75 -38.92
C LEU A 11 74.03 -12.14 -37.66
N LEU A 12 74.08 -11.30 -36.61
CA LEU A 12 73.20 -11.45 -35.44
C LEU A 12 71.77 -11.04 -35.82
N LEU A 13 70.88 -12.00 -35.99
CA LEU A 13 69.44 -11.76 -36.07
C LEU A 13 68.93 -11.40 -34.66
N ALA A 14 68.62 -10.12 -34.43
CA ALA A 14 67.92 -9.69 -33.24
C ALA A 14 66.45 -10.14 -33.34
N LEU A 15 66.07 -11.19 -32.61
CA LEU A 15 64.67 -11.55 -32.38
C LEU A 15 64.02 -10.41 -31.59
N ALA A 16 63.13 -9.66 -32.23
CA ALA A 16 62.24 -8.74 -31.52
C ALA A 16 61.45 -9.53 -30.46
N PRO A 17 61.28 -8.99 -29.24
CA PRO A 17 60.46 -9.65 -28.24
C PRO A 17 59.05 -9.83 -28.82
N ALA A 18 58.55 -11.07 -28.79
CA ALA A 18 57.16 -11.33 -29.10
C ALA A 18 56.30 -10.48 -28.16
N ASP A 19 55.47 -9.60 -28.73
CA ASP A 19 54.54 -8.81 -27.95
C ASP A 19 53.73 -9.76 -27.07
N ALA A 20 53.94 -9.68 -25.76
CA ALA A 20 53.14 -10.42 -24.80
C ALA A 20 51.71 -9.92 -24.93
N PHE A 21 50.86 -10.72 -25.58
CA PHE A 21 49.43 -10.43 -25.67
C PHE A 21 48.90 -10.22 -24.26
N ALA A 22 48.30 -9.05 -24.02
CA ALA A 22 47.67 -8.74 -22.75
C ALA A 22 46.63 -9.82 -22.44
N ALA A 23 46.66 -10.38 -21.23
CA ALA A 23 45.81 -11.49 -20.84
C ALA A 23 44.33 -11.11 -20.86
N ASP A 24 43.46 -12.07 -21.17
CA ASP A 24 42.00 -11.93 -21.02
C ASP A 24 41.62 -11.80 -19.54
N ILE A 25 40.71 -10.88 -19.22
CA ILE A 25 40.05 -10.81 -17.90
C ILE A 25 38.71 -11.53 -17.99
N VAL A 26 38.56 -12.61 -17.22
CA VAL A 26 37.30 -13.37 -17.16
C VAL A 26 36.45 -12.88 -15.99
N TRP A 27 35.22 -12.48 -16.29
CA TRP A 27 34.20 -12.21 -15.28
C TRP A 27 33.19 -13.36 -15.25
N ASN A 28 33.01 -13.94 -14.07
CA ASN A 28 32.14 -15.09 -13.84
C ASN A 28 31.36 -15.02 -12.52
N SER A 29 31.36 -13.84 -11.90
CA SER A 29 30.77 -13.59 -10.59
C SER A 29 30.38 -12.13 -10.48
N THR A 30 29.70 -11.77 -9.39
CA THR A 30 29.45 -10.37 -9.04
C THR A 30 30.74 -9.55 -9.02
N LYS A 31 30.68 -8.34 -9.56
CA LYS A 31 31.74 -7.32 -9.49
C LYS A 31 31.18 -6.01 -8.94
N THR A 32 31.98 -5.33 -8.14
CA THR A 32 31.58 -4.06 -7.51
C THR A 32 32.60 -2.98 -7.82
N PHE A 33 32.18 -1.97 -8.58
CA PHE A 33 32.97 -0.80 -8.95
C PHE A 33 32.07 0.28 -9.58
N GLY A 34 32.48 1.54 -9.51
CA GLY A 34 31.81 2.62 -10.28
C GLY A 34 32.41 2.85 -11.67
N SER A 35 33.67 2.47 -11.87
CA SER A 35 34.34 2.53 -13.15
C SER A 35 35.37 1.40 -13.26
N PHE A 36 35.50 0.82 -14.46
CA PHE A 36 36.50 -0.19 -14.78
C PHE A 36 37.10 0.07 -16.17
N ASP A 37 38.41 0.30 -16.20
CA ASP A 37 39.20 0.49 -17.42
C ASP A 37 40.21 -0.64 -17.55
N CYS A 38 40.05 -1.49 -18.56
CA CYS A 38 40.97 -2.62 -18.76
C CYS A 38 42.11 -2.33 -19.74
N ARG A 39 42.15 -1.17 -20.41
CA ARG A 39 43.19 -0.85 -21.40
C ARG A 39 44.62 -1.01 -20.87
N PRO A 40 44.94 -0.68 -19.60
CA PRO A 40 46.29 -0.86 -19.09
C PRO A 40 46.65 -2.31 -18.74
N SER A 41 45.66 -3.20 -18.62
CA SER A 41 45.82 -4.49 -17.94
C SER A 41 45.36 -5.70 -18.76
N ALA A 42 44.54 -5.52 -19.79
CA ALA A 42 43.99 -6.59 -20.61
C ALA A 42 43.55 -6.07 -21.99
N ASP A 43 43.61 -6.94 -22.99
CA ASP A 43 43.04 -6.63 -24.32
C ASP A 43 41.52 -6.87 -24.36
N ARG A 44 40.99 -7.70 -23.46
CA ARG A 44 39.60 -8.15 -23.52
C ARG A 44 39.00 -8.54 -22.18
N ILE A 45 37.72 -8.20 -21.99
CA ILE A 45 36.86 -8.82 -20.97
C ILE A 45 36.11 -10.01 -21.61
N VAL A 46 36.07 -11.14 -20.90
CA VAL A 46 35.25 -12.31 -21.24
C VAL A 46 34.18 -12.49 -20.17
N ILE A 47 32.91 -12.34 -20.56
CA ILE A 47 31.75 -12.60 -19.71
C ILE A 47 31.40 -14.09 -19.82
N SER A 48 31.56 -14.82 -18.71
CA SER A 48 31.32 -16.25 -18.58
C SER A 48 30.25 -16.50 -17.52
N GLY A 49 29.14 -17.17 -17.86
CA GLY A 49 28.01 -17.34 -16.95
C GLY A 49 27.28 -16.03 -16.62
N VAL A 50 26.72 -15.92 -15.42
CA VAL A 50 25.95 -14.74 -14.98
C VAL A 50 26.84 -13.83 -14.14
N VAL A 51 27.08 -12.61 -14.63
CA VAL A 51 27.89 -11.58 -13.97
C VAL A 51 26.97 -10.46 -13.52
N ASN A 52 26.94 -10.18 -12.21
CA ASN A 52 26.21 -9.05 -11.67
C ASN A 52 27.13 -7.86 -11.39
N LEU A 53 26.83 -6.69 -11.95
CA LEU A 53 27.56 -5.47 -11.69
C LEU A 53 26.81 -4.62 -10.67
N VAL A 54 27.53 -4.11 -9.67
CA VAL A 54 26.95 -3.29 -8.60
C VAL A 54 27.81 -2.04 -8.40
N HIS A 55 27.20 -0.86 -8.44
CA HIS A 55 27.89 0.36 -8.09
C HIS A 55 27.96 0.48 -6.55
N PRO A 56 29.12 0.77 -5.94
CA PRO A 56 29.27 0.80 -4.48
C PRO A 56 28.33 1.80 -3.79
N ASP A 57 28.03 2.92 -4.45
CA ASP A 57 27.15 3.98 -3.92
C ASP A 57 25.66 3.85 -4.29
N ASP A 58 25.23 2.71 -4.85
CA ASP A 58 23.86 2.48 -5.32
C ASP A 58 23.08 1.51 -4.43
N ALA A 59 23.35 1.55 -3.12
CA ALA A 59 22.69 0.69 -2.14
C ALA A 59 21.18 0.99 -1.96
N ASP A 60 20.74 2.22 -2.26
CA ASP A 60 19.34 2.62 -2.18
C ASP A 60 18.74 2.74 -3.59
N LEU A 61 18.06 1.68 -4.01
CA LEU A 61 17.47 1.55 -5.34
C LEU A 61 16.34 2.56 -5.63
N ARG A 62 15.84 3.26 -4.60
CA ARG A 62 14.82 4.31 -4.76
C ARG A 62 15.41 5.63 -5.25
N LYS A 63 16.73 5.81 -5.12
CA LYS A 63 17.44 6.98 -5.66
C LYS A 63 17.67 6.81 -7.17
N PRO A 64 17.98 7.88 -7.90
CA PRO A 64 18.41 7.76 -9.28
C PRO A 64 19.63 6.82 -9.40
N ALA A 65 19.56 5.91 -10.37
CA ALA A 65 20.61 4.91 -10.61
C ALA A 65 21.98 5.56 -10.84
N LYS A 66 23.02 4.99 -10.22
CA LYS A 66 24.40 5.38 -10.50
C LYS A 66 24.88 4.71 -11.77
N TYR A 67 25.87 5.30 -12.44
CA TYR A 67 26.44 4.73 -13.66
C TYR A 67 27.70 3.93 -13.34
N ILE A 68 27.74 2.69 -13.81
CA ILE A 68 28.96 1.90 -13.91
C ILE A 68 29.53 2.12 -15.30
N THR A 69 30.74 2.67 -15.37
CA THR A 69 31.45 2.88 -16.64
C THR A 69 32.43 1.74 -16.90
N ILE A 70 32.38 1.13 -18.09
CA ILE A 70 33.32 0.09 -18.51
C ILE A 70 34.01 0.54 -19.79
N ILE A 71 35.34 0.55 -19.80
CA ILE A 71 36.14 0.93 -20.97
C ILE A 71 37.15 -0.18 -21.27
N CYS A 72 37.09 -0.74 -22.47
CA CYS A 72 37.97 -1.83 -22.87
C CYS A 72 38.22 -1.88 -24.37
N PRO A 73 39.34 -2.47 -24.83
CA PRO A 73 39.54 -2.69 -26.25
C PRO A 73 38.52 -3.69 -26.81
N ASN A 74 38.34 -4.85 -26.17
CA ASN A 74 37.41 -5.87 -26.63
C ASN A 74 36.50 -6.39 -25.51
N LEU A 75 35.32 -6.89 -25.89
CA LEU A 75 34.37 -7.54 -25.00
C LEU A 75 33.83 -8.80 -25.67
N LYS A 76 33.84 -9.93 -24.97
CA LYS A 76 33.28 -11.19 -25.47
C LYS A 76 32.28 -11.77 -24.48
N PHE A 77 31.13 -12.17 -24.98
CA PHE A 77 30.18 -13.01 -24.24
C PHE A 77 30.36 -14.47 -24.65
N GLU A 78 30.57 -15.35 -23.69
CA GLU A 78 30.47 -16.79 -23.93
C GLU A 78 29.01 -17.21 -24.18
N PRO A 79 28.77 -18.36 -24.84
CA PRO A 79 27.42 -18.88 -25.00
C PRO A 79 26.68 -18.98 -23.66
N SER A 80 25.43 -18.49 -23.63
CA SER A 80 24.58 -18.44 -22.43
C SER A 80 25.08 -17.55 -21.29
N SER A 81 26.07 -16.69 -21.53
CA SER A 81 26.49 -15.70 -20.54
C SER A 81 25.58 -14.47 -20.53
N LYS A 82 25.50 -13.81 -19.38
CA LYS A 82 24.59 -12.70 -19.12
C LYS A 82 25.21 -11.70 -18.17
N LEU A 83 25.07 -10.43 -18.50
CA LEU A 83 25.48 -9.31 -17.64
C LEU A 83 24.24 -8.69 -17.00
N THR A 84 24.15 -8.70 -15.68
CA THR A 84 23.07 -8.05 -14.92
C THR A 84 23.58 -6.83 -14.17
N SER A 85 22.72 -5.86 -13.89
CA SER A 85 23.07 -4.69 -13.08
C SER A 85 21.85 -4.07 -12.42
N ASP A 86 21.95 -3.68 -11.16
CA ASP A 86 20.97 -2.79 -10.51
C ASP A 86 21.28 -1.30 -10.76
N SER A 87 22.49 -0.99 -11.21
CA SER A 87 22.92 0.33 -11.65
C SER A 87 22.73 0.55 -13.15
N SER A 88 22.82 1.81 -13.58
CA SER A 88 22.91 2.14 -15.01
C SER A 88 24.28 1.72 -15.55
N LEU A 89 24.34 1.32 -16.81
CA LEU A 89 25.56 0.84 -17.46
C LEU A 89 25.96 1.79 -18.59
N ASP A 90 27.24 2.18 -18.62
CA ASP A 90 27.88 2.86 -19.75
C ASP A 90 29.10 2.05 -20.21
N ILE A 91 28.90 1.20 -21.20
CA ILE A 91 29.88 0.25 -21.72
C ILE A 91 30.45 0.79 -23.03
N LYS A 92 31.78 0.95 -23.08
CA LYS A 92 32.51 1.56 -24.18
C LYS A 92 33.63 0.63 -24.63
N ILE A 93 33.45 0.02 -25.80
CA ILE A 93 34.35 -0.97 -26.37
C ILE A 93 35.03 -0.38 -27.60
N GLU A 94 36.35 -0.17 -27.55
CA GLU A 94 37.08 0.56 -28.59
C GLU A 94 37.17 -0.21 -29.91
N LYS A 95 37.36 -1.53 -29.82
CA LYS A 95 37.52 -2.43 -30.96
C LYS A 95 36.27 -3.28 -31.14
N VAL A 96 36.25 -4.54 -30.68
CA VAL A 96 35.24 -5.52 -31.07
C VAL A 96 34.43 -6.03 -29.88
N VAL A 97 33.11 -6.09 -30.05
CA VAL A 97 32.21 -6.90 -29.23
C VAL A 97 31.92 -8.22 -29.95
N ALA A 98 32.08 -9.36 -29.27
CA ALA A 98 31.90 -10.69 -29.84
C ALA A 98 30.97 -11.59 -28.99
N GLY A 99 30.33 -12.56 -29.63
CA GLY A 99 29.42 -13.51 -28.99
C GLY A 99 28.00 -12.96 -28.74
N PRO A 100 27.11 -13.76 -28.13
CA PRO A 100 25.73 -13.36 -27.86
C PRO A 100 25.67 -12.38 -26.66
N VAL A 101 25.37 -11.12 -26.92
CA VAL A 101 25.29 -10.08 -25.90
C VAL A 101 23.93 -10.14 -25.21
N PHE A 102 23.92 -10.41 -23.90
CA PHE A 102 22.73 -10.33 -23.06
C PHE A 102 22.99 -9.39 -21.88
N ILE A 103 22.25 -8.29 -21.80
CA ILE A 103 22.37 -7.30 -20.71
C ILE A 103 21.00 -7.08 -20.07
N GLU A 104 20.90 -7.15 -18.76
CA GLU A 104 19.65 -6.92 -18.03
C GLU A 104 19.82 -5.96 -16.85
N SER A 105 18.93 -4.99 -16.77
CA SER A 105 18.70 -4.23 -15.56
C SER A 105 17.84 -5.04 -14.60
N THR A 106 18.35 -5.24 -13.38
CA THR A 106 17.60 -5.84 -12.26
C THR A 106 17.04 -4.78 -11.31
N ARG A 107 17.07 -3.50 -11.71
CA ARG A 107 16.64 -2.38 -10.85
C ARG A 107 15.11 -2.30 -10.70
N GLY A 108 14.37 -2.67 -11.75
CA GLY A 108 12.90 -2.59 -11.83
C GLY A 108 12.17 -3.57 -10.92
N LYS A 109 12.35 -3.44 -9.61
CA LYS A 109 11.69 -4.28 -8.61
C LYS A 109 10.27 -3.78 -8.37
N SER A 110 9.33 -4.72 -8.25
CA SER A 110 7.96 -4.40 -7.88
C SER A 110 7.90 -3.71 -6.52
N GLY A 111 6.99 -2.75 -6.40
CA GLY A 111 6.63 -2.14 -5.14
C GLY A 111 5.93 -3.16 -4.24
N ALA A 112 6.19 -3.07 -2.95
CA ALA A 112 5.52 -3.93 -2.00
C ALA A 112 4.02 -3.58 -1.91
N ASP A 113 3.20 -4.62 -1.82
CA ASP A 113 1.80 -4.48 -1.44
C ASP A 113 1.69 -3.81 -0.07
N ALA A 114 0.63 -3.02 0.10
CA ALA A 114 0.30 -2.43 1.37
C ALA A 114 0.06 -3.51 2.43
N PRO A 115 0.49 -3.27 3.69
CA PRO A 115 0.07 -4.12 4.78
C PRO A 115 -1.46 -4.11 4.85
N GLN A 116 -2.04 -5.30 5.02
CA GLN A 116 -3.48 -5.38 5.24
C GLN A 116 -3.80 -4.66 6.54
N THR A 117 -4.79 -3.79 6.49
CA THR A 117 -5.32 -3.13 7.68
C THR A 117 -5.72 -4.23 8.64
N PRO A 118 -5.12 -4.29 9.85
CA PRO A 118 -5.35 -5.40 10.75
C PRO A 118 -6.85 -5.59 10.89
N ASP A 119 -7.26 -6.84 10.85
CA ASP A 119 -8.62 -7.30 10.96
C ASP A 119 -9.20 -6.89 12.34
N ARG A 120 -9.48 -5.59 12.55
CA ARG A 120 -10.30 -5.08 13.66
C ARG A 120 -11.77 -5.46 13.47
N TRP A 121 -12.07 -6.50 12.67
CA TRP A 121 -13.36 -7.16 12.57
C TRP A 121 -13.81 -7.83 13.87
N GLN A 122 -13.06 -7.69 14.97
CA GLN A 122 -13.62 -7.90 16.29
C GLN A 122 -14.68 -6.83 16.54
N GLN A 123 -15.87 -7.13 16.02
CA GLN A 123 -17.22 -6.73 16.40
C GLN A 123 -17.26 -5.89 17.68
N SER A 124 -16.77 -4.67 17.62
CA SER A 124 -17.02 -3.74 18.70
C SER A 124 -18.36 -3.13 18.36
N VAL A 125 -19.39 -3.53 19.07
CA VAL A 125 -20.61 -2.74 19.14
C VAL A 125 -20.29 -1.58 20.07
N ALA A 126 -20.68 -0.35 19.73
CA ALA A 126 -20.50 0.77 20.62
C ALA A 126 -21.33 0.58 21.91
N SER A 127 -21.00 1.34 22.96
CA SER A 127 -21.70 1.21 24.25
C SER A 127 -23.19 1.51 24.12
N SER A 128 -24.00 0.62 24.69
CA SER A 128 -25.44 0.85 24.83
C SER A 128 -25.74 2.00 25.78
N GLY A 129 -26.88 2.65 25.58
CA GLY A 129 -27.39 3.66 26.49
C GLY A 129 -27.81 3.05 27.82
N GLY A 130 -27.65 3.80 28.91
CA GLY A 130 -28.11 3.40 30.24
C GLY A 130 -29.64 3.36 30.33
N GLY A 131 -30.18 2.54 31.23
CA GLY A 131 -31.61 2.54 31.51
C GLY A 131 -32.09 3.84 32.17
N GLY A 132 -33.33 4.22 31.90
CA GLY A 132 -34.00 5.29 32.63
C GLY A 132 -34.32 4.87 34.07
N GLY A 133 -34.16 5.79 35.01
CA GLY A 133 -34.59 5.58 36.39
C GLY A 133 -36.11 5.42 36.49
N GLY A 134 -36.57 4.56 37.39
CA GLY A 134 -38.00 4.43 37.69
C GLY A 134 -38.56 5.67 38.38
N GLY A 135 -39.85 5.92 38.18
CA GLY A 135 -40.60 6.93 38.92
C GLY A 135 -40.84 6.51 40.37
N GLY A 136 -40.83 7.47 41.29
CA GLY A 136 -41.16 7.21 42.69
C GLY A 136 -42.64 6.88 42.86
N ASN A 137 -42.97 6.01 43.81
CA ASN A 137 -44.37 5.76 44.16
C ASN A 137 -44.96 6.98 44.86
N GLY A 138 -46.25 7.21 44.63
CA GLY A 138 -47.05 8.16 45.37
C GLY A 138 -47.34 7.67 46.78
N ASP A 139 -47.49 8.61 47.69
CA ASP A 139 -47.89 8.38 49.07
C ASP A 139 -49.40 8.18 49.15
N ASP A 140 -49.85 7.23 49.97
CA ASP A 140 -51.27 7.08 50.27
C ASP A 140 -51.84 8.33 50.95
N GLY A 141 -53.14 8.55 50.78
CA GLY A 141 -53.86 9.51 51.61
C GLY A 141 -53.87 9.08 53.08
N GLU A 142 -54.00 10.05 53.97
CA GLU A 142 -54.21 9.82 55.40
C GLU A 142 -55.69 9.98 55.79
N ASP A 143 -56.08 9.50 56.97
CA ASP A 143 -57.46 9.61 57.40
C ASP A 143 -57.88 11.06 57.70
N CYS A 144 -59.08 11.44 57.23
CA CYS A 144 -59.57 12.82 57.34
C CYS A 144 -59.82 13.34 58.77
N TRP A 145 -59.98 12.46 59.75
CA TRP A 145 -60.18 12.86 61.15
C TRP A 145 -58.90 13.38 61.81
N LYS A 146 -57.74 13.27 61.15
CA LYS A 146 -56.45 13.80 61.60
C LYS A 146 -55.99 15.06 60.87
N PHE A 147 -56.83 15.66 60.02
CA PHE A 147 -56.40 16.67 59.03
C PHE A 147 -55.26 16.17 58.14
N GLY A 148 -55.32 14.88 57.78
CA GLY A 148 -54.31 14.22 56.95
C GLY A 148 -54.18 14.79 55.54
N HIS A 149 -53.11 14.42 54.85
CA HIS A 149 -52.89 14.81 53.47
C HIS A 149 -53.62 13.86 52.49
N GLY A 150 -53.92 14.35 51.29
CA GLY A 150 -54.38 13.51 50.20
C GLY A 150 -53.30 12.57 49.69
N SER A 151 -53.68 11.56 48.89
CA SER A 151 -52.69 10.73 48.22
C SER A 151 -51.92 11.54 47.18
N SER A 152 -50.72 11.11 46.81
CA SER A 152 -49.94 11.73 45.73
C SER A 152 -49.84 10.83 44.49
N PRO A 153 -49.71 11.40 43.28
CA PRO A 153 -49.47 10.63 42.08
C PRO A 153 -48.12 9.91 42.10
N GLY A 154 -48.05 8.78 41.39
CA GLY A 154 -46.78 8.17 41.05
C GLY A 154 -45.98 9.07 40.11
N GLY A 155 -44.66 9.09 40.27
CA GLY A 155 -43.74 9.80 39.40
C GLY A 155 -43.58 9.10 38.05
N ASP A 156 -43.31 9.88 37.01
CA ASP A 156 -43.02 9.32 35.68
C ASP A 156 -41.63 8.66 35.66
N GLY A 157 -41.50 7.59 34.89
CA GLY A 157 -40.20 6.98 34.60
C GLY A 157 -39.35 7.88 33.71
N ALA A 158 -38.03 7.84 33.90
CA ALA A 158 -37.09 8.62 33.09
C ALA A 158 -36.86 7.99 31.71
N LYS A 159 -36.51 8.82 30.72
CA LYS A 159 -36.10 8.34 29.39
C LYS A 159 -34.81 7.51 29.47
N GLY A 160 -34.73 6.44 28.70
CA GLY A 160 -33.51 5.67 28.50
C GLY A 160 -32.42 6.46 27.77
N GLY A 161 -31.16 6.21 28.09
CA GLY A 161 -30.01 6.83 27.44
C GLY A 161 -29.90 6.42 25.97
N ARG A 162 -29.40 7.32 25.12
CA ARG A 162 -29.09 7.01 23.72
C ARG A 162 -27.86 6.09 23.63
N GLY A 163 -27.89 5.13 22.70
CA GLY A 163 -26.73 4.32 22.34
C GLY A 163 -25.62 5.17 21.71
N THR A 164 -24.37 4.77 21.91
CA THR A 164 -23.22 5.52 21.36
C THR A 164 -23.08 5.24 19.86
N ASP A 165 -22.70 6.25 19.07
CA ASP A 165 -22.44 6.04 17.64
C ASP A 165 -21.15 5.24 17.44
N GLY A 166 -21.14 4.38 16.43
CA GLY A 166 -19.97 3.61 16.03
C GLY A 166 -18.88 4.49 15.40
N LYS A 167 -17.62 4.15 15.67
CA LYS A 167 -16.45 4.75 15.01
C LYS A 167 -16.36 4.34 13.54
N ASN A 168 -15.82 5.23 12.71
CA ASN A 168 -15.48 4.90 11.33
C ASN A 168 -14.34 3.88 11.27
N GLY A 169 -14.31 3.11 10.19
CA GLY A 169 -13.21 2.21 9.88
C GLY A 169 -11.93 2.95 9.50
N ASP A 170 -10.79 2.30 9.74
CA ASP A 170 -9.48 2.85 9.40
C ASP A 170 -9.27 2.90 7.89
N VAL A 171 -8.52 3.89 7.39
CA VAL A 171 -8.13 3.97 5.98
C VAL A 171 -7.07 2.91 5.68
N GLY A 172 -7.20 2.21 4.56
CA GLY A 172 -6.20 1.25 4.08
C GLY A 172 -4.90 1.93 3.68
N ALA A 173 -3.77 1.26 3.91
CA ALA A 173 -2.45 1.77 3.53
C ALA A 173 -2.25 1.75 2.01
N ASP A 174 -1.48 2.68 1.48
CA ASP A 174 -1.15 2.74 0.06
C ASP A 174 -0.10 1.67 -0.32
N GLY A 175 -0.22 1.15 -1.53
CA GLY A 175 0.79 0.29 -2.15
C GLY A 175 2.02 1.10 -2.55
N LEU A 176 3.21 0.50 -2.49
CA LEU A 176 4.43 1.19 -2.86
C LEU A 176 4.60 1.27 -4.38
N THR A 177 5.15 2.37 -4.86
CA THR A 177 5.54 2.54 -6.27
C THR A 177 6.63 1.53 -6.66
N GLY A 178 6.50 0.94 -7.84
CA GLY A 178 7.52 0.10 -8.46
C GLY A 178 8.76 0.90 -8.84
N LEU A 179 9.94 0.28 -8.78
CA LEU A 179 11.19 0.98 -9.08
C LEU A 179 11.41 1.10 -10.58
N ASN A 180 12.07 2.17 -11.01
CA ASN A 180 12.42 2.35 -12.41
C ASN A 180 13.51 1.36 -12.84
N GLY A 181 13.48 0.95 -14.11
CA GLY A 181 14.60 0.30 -14.78
C GLY A 181 15.83 1.22 -14.84
N SER A 182 17.03 0.65 -14.98
CA SER A 182 18.27 1.41 -15.13
C SER A 182 18.64 1.63 -16.60
N ASN A 183 19.38 2.69 -16.89
CA ASN A 183 19.76 2.98 -18.27
C ASN A 183 20.89 2.06 -18.72
N ILE A 184 20.85 1.58 -19.96
CA ILE A 184 21.90 0.74 -20.55
C ILE A 184 22.43 1.45 -21.80
N ARG A 185 23.72 1.73 -21.80
CA ARG A 185 24.42 2.27 -22.95
C ARG A 185 25.57 1.34 -23.34
N LEU A 186 25.58 0.90 -24.59
CA LEU A 186 26.64 0.09 -25.18
C LEU A 186 27.15 0.78 -26.44
N ILE A 187 28.41 1.19 -26.45
CA ILE A 187 29.08 1.73 -27.62
C ILE A 187 30.22 0.79 -27.99
N ALA A 188 30.28 0.38 -29.26
CA ALA A 188 31.33 -0.49 -29.77
C ALA A 188 31.96 0.09 -31.04
N GLY A 189 33.27 -0.11 -31.20
CA GLY A 189 33.97 0.17 -32.46
C GLY A 189 33.42 -0.69 -33.60
N ALA A 190 33.25 -1.99 -33.35
CA ALA A 190 32.70 -2.97 -34.25
C ALA A 190 32.01 -4.10 -33.48
N PHE A 191 31.11 -4.82 -34.16
CA PHE A 191 30.54 -6.08 -33.70
C PHE A 191 31.04 -7.21 -34.60
N ASP A 192 31.32 -8.38 -34.01
CA ASP A 192 31.69 -9.58 -34.77
C ASP A 192 30.49 -10.11 -35.59
N LYS A 193 30.76 -10.89 -36.65
CA LYS A 193 29.79 -11.22 -37.72
C LYS A 193 28.56 -12.03 -37.31
N ASP A 194 28.52 -12.56 -36.08
CA ASP A 194 27.45 -13.41 -35.56
C ASP A 194 26.89 -12.89 -34.21
N VAL A 195 27.12 -11.60 -33.88
CA VAL A 195 26.63 -11.02 -32.64
C VAL A 195 25.11 -10.81 -32.69
N THR A 196 24.44 -11.37 -31.68
CA THR A 196 23.05 -11.04 -31.32
C THR A 196 23.06 -10.15 -30.09
N ILE A 197 22.15 -9.18 -30.02
CA ILE A 197 22.01 -8.29 -28.87
C ILE A 197 20.63 -8.44 -28.27
N GLU A 198 20.56 -8.75 -26.98
CA GLU A 198 19.35 -8.71 -26.18
C GLU A 198 19.58 -7.84 -24.94
N THR A 199 18.71 -6.85 -24.74
CA THR A 199 18.83 -5.89 -23.64
C THR A 199 17.49 -5.65 -22.96
N ASN A 200 17.42 -5.87 -21.65
CA ASN A 200 16.19 -5.71 -20.87
C ASN A 200 16.36 -4.65 -19.79
N SER A 201 15.48 -3.65 -19.75
CA SER A 201 15.40 -2.67 -18.68
C SER A 201 13.95 -2.31 -18.37
N VAL A 202 13.27 -3.25 -17.71
CA VAL A 202 11.85 -3.17 -17.39
C VAL A 202 11.65 -2.44 -16.06
N GLY A 203 10.60 -1.63 -15.95
CA GLY A 203 10.17 -1.02 -14.70
C GLY A 203 9.40 -2.00 -13.81
N GLY A 204 9.53 -1.86 -12.49
CA GLY A 204 8.82 -2.70 -11.53
C GLY A 204 7.33 -2.40 -11.45
N GLU A 205 6.50 -3.39 -11.19
CA GLU A 205 5.05 -3.19 -10.98
C GLU A 205 4.78 -2.40 -9.69
N GLY A 206 3.69 -1.65 -9.63
CA GLY A 206 3.22 -1.02 -8.40
C GLY A 206 2.57 -2.02 -7.45
N GLY A 207 2.79 -1.83 -6.15
CA GLY A 207 2.15 -2.64 -5.11
C GLY A 207 0.66 -2.36 -4.99
N ARG A 208 -0.12 -3.33 -4.54
CA ARG A 208 -1.56 -3.19 -4.28
C ARG A 208 -1.83 -2.34 -3.05
N GLY A 209 -2.90 -1.56 -3.08
CA GLY A 209 -3.41 -0.84 -1.92
C GLY A 209 -4.09 -1.77 -0.90
N GLY A 210 -4.06 -1.39 0.37
CA GLY A 210 -4.61 -2.15 1.48
C GLY A 210 -6.12 -1.97 1.61
N LEU A 211 -6.80 -2.95 2.19
CA LEU A 211 -8.25 -2.86 2.42
C LEU A 211 -8.61 -1.76 3.42
N GLY A 212 -9.74 -1.09 3.21
CA GLY A 212 -10.33 -0.21 4.22
C GLY A 212 -10.92 -1.00 5.39
N GLY A 213 -10.79 -0.49 6.60
CA GLY A 213 -11.35 -1.11 7.80
C GLY A 213 -12.88 -1.04 7.84
N ARG A 214 -13.54 -2.03 8.47
CA ARG A 214 -14.99 -1.98 8.71
C ARG A 214 -15.35 -0.90 9.74
N GLY A 215 -16.47 -0.19 9.51
CA GLY A 215 -17.06 0.71 10.49
C GLY A 215 -17.66 -0.03 11.69
N GLN A 216 -17.56 0.56 12.88
CA GLN A 216 -18.07 0.00 14.13
C GLN A 216 -19.60 0.01 14.17
N ASP A 217 -20.23 -1.02 14.73
CA ASP A 217 -21.70 -1.02 14.93
C ASP A 217 -22.11 -0.02 16.03
N GLY A 218 -23.25 0.62 15.86
CA GLY A 218 -23.81 1.55 16.85
C GLY A 218 -24.34 0.81 18.08
N GLY A 219 -24.29 1.46 19.24
CA GLY A 219 -24.78 0.91 20.50
C GLY A 219 -26.30 0.93 20.58
N ALA A 220 -26.91 -0.02 21.28
CA ALA A 220 -28.36 -0.03 21.47
C ALA A 220 -28.80 1.12 22.39
N GLY A 221 -30.02 1.62 22.21
CA GLY A 221 -30.65 2.54 23.16
C GLY A 221 -31.00 1.84 24.47
N GLY A 222 -30.95 2.57 25.58
CA GLY A 222 -31.31 2.06 26.90
C GLY A 222 -32.83 1.97 27.08
N PRO A 223 -33.33 1.06 27.93
CA PRO A 223 -34.76 0.98 28.23
C PRO A 223 -35.24 2.24 28.98
N GLY A 224 -36.49 2.64 28.78
CA GLY A 224 -37.15 3.65 29.61
C GLY A 224 -37.46 3.13 31.02
N GLY A 225 -37.47 4.02 32.01
CA GLY A 225 -37.82 3.67 33.38
C GLY A 225 -39.31 3.43 33.54
N GLY A 226 -39.71 2.53 34.45
CA GLY A 226 -41.13 2.35 34.78
C GLY A 226 -41.72 3.57 35.51
N GLY A 227 -43.00 3.84 35.32
CA GLY A 227 -43.74 4.81 36.14
C GLY A 227 -44.03 4.26 37.54
N GLY A 228 -44.06 5.15 38.54
CA GLY A 228 -44.38 4.80 39.92
C GLY A 228 -45.86 4.58 40.15
N GLU A 229 -46.22 3.77 41.14
CA GLU A 229 -47.63 3.57 41.51
C GLU A 229 -48.23 4.84 42.13
N GLY A 230 -49.52 5.10 41.90
CA GLY A 230 -50.25 6.19 42.55
C GLY A 230 -50.69 5.80 43.95
N GLY A 231 -50.72 6.75 44.89
CA GLY A 231 -51.13 6.49 46.25
C GLY A 231 -52.61 6.12 46.39
N ASP A 232 -52.92 5.19 47.29
CA ASP A 232 -54.28 4.76 47.59
C ASP A 232 -55.04 5.85 48.34
N SER A 233 -56.36 5.94 48.12
CA SER A 233 -57.21 6.83 48.91
C SER A 233 -57.45 6.31 50.33
N LYS A 234 -57.51 7.22 51.31
CA LYS A 234 -58.04 6.95 52.65
C LYS A 234 -59.03 8.02 53.09
N GLY A 235 -60.13 7.58 53.71
CA GLY A 235 -61.20 8.44 54.21
C GLY A 235 -61.94 9.22 53.11
N CYS A 236 -61.71 10.53 53.06
CA CYS A 236 -62.40 11.48 52.20
C CYS A 236 -61.53 11.99 51.02
N HIS A 237 -60.28 11.55 50.92
CA HIS A 237 -59.36 11.90 49.82
C HIS A 237 -59.53 10.97 48.61
N ASP A 238 -59.26 11.48 47.41
CA ASP A 238 -59.30 10.69 46.17
C ASP A 238 -58.04 9.85 46.01
N ALA A 239 -58.13 8.75 45.25
CA ALA A 239 -56.97 7.95 44.90
C ALA A 239 -56.20 8.66 43.77
N SER A 240 -54.89 8.49 43.75
CA SER A 240 -54.05 9.18 42.78
C SER A 240 -53.68 8.32 41.59
N ARG A 241 -53.44 8.98 40.46
CA ARG A 241 -52.99 8.30 39.24
C ARG A 241 -51.58 7.74 39.41
N GLY A 242 -51.29 6.65 38.72
CA GLY A 242 -49.92 6.18 38.55
C GLY A 242 -49.14 7.05 37.55
N GLY A 243 -47.81 6.97 37.62
CA GLY A 243 -46.91 7.64 36.70
C GLY A 243 -46.81 6.93 35.36
N SER A 244 -46.48 7.68 34.31
CA SER A 244 -46.23 7.12 32.98
C SER A 244 -44.84 6.48 32.91
N GLY A 245 -44.67 5.46 32.08
CA GLY A 245 -43.37 4.92 31.77
C GLY A 245 -42.54 5.92 30.95
N GLY A 246 -41.23 5.95 31.19
CA GLY A 246 -40.30 6.74 30.41
C GLY A 246 -40.12 6.17 29.00
N SER A 247 -39.81 7.01 28.02
CA SER A 247 -39.49 6.52 26.67
C SER A 247 -38.16 5.76 26.65
N GLY A 248 -38.03 4.81 25.71
CA GLY A 248 -36.75 4.20 25.41
C GLY A 248 -35.76 5.21 24.84
N GLY A 249 -34.47 4.93 25.03
CA GLY A 249 -33.40 5.67 24.40
C GLY A 249 -33.24 5.29 22.93
N ASP A 250 -32.79 6.21 22.10
CA ASP A 250 -32.55 5.94 20.68
C ASP A 250 -31.27 5.11 20.50
N GLY A 251 -31.20 4.31 19.43
CA GLY A 251 -29.97 3.62 19.04
C GLY A 251 -28.89 4.58 18.57
N GLY A 252 -27.63 4.17 18.71
CA GLY A 252 -26.49 4.85 18.09
C GLY A 252 -26.38 4.52 16.61
N ASN A 253 -25.89 5.44 15.79
CA ASN A 253 -25.63 5.18 14.39
C ASN A 253 -24.43 4.24 14.21
N GLY A 254 -24.40 3.46 13.14
CA GLY A 254 -23.20 2.72 12.74
C GLY A 254 -22.13 3.63 12.13
N GLY A 255 -20.87 3.26 12.30
CA GLY A 255 -19.73 3.96 11.71
C GLY A 255 -19.60 3.69 10.20
N ASN A 256 -19.01 4.62 9.46
CA ASN A 256 -18.72 4.41 8.05
C ASN A 256 -17.56 3.43 7.86
N GLY A 257 -17.54 2.71 6.74
CA GLY A 257 -16.35 1.95 6.33
C GLY A 257 -15.19 2.86 5.99
N GLY A 258 -13.98 2.41 6.29
CA GLY A 258 -12.74 3.09 5.93
C GLY A 258 -12.50 3.03 4.42
N GLN A 259 -11.85 4.06 3.88
CA GLN A 259 -11.45 4.06 2.48
C GLN A 259 -10.37 3.00 2.22
N GLY A 260 -10.40 2.33 1.07
CA GLY A 260 -9.30 1.47 0.63
C GLY A 260 -8.06 2.27 0.22
N GLY A 261 -6.87 1.73 0.49
CA GLY A 261 -5.61 2.38 0.13
C GLY A 261 -5.39 2.44 -1.37
N GLN A 262 -4.60 3.41 -1.84
CA GLN A 262 -4.30 3.56 -3.26
C GLN A 262 -3.32 2.47 -3.72
N GLY A 263 -3.41 2.06 -4.99
CA GLY A 263 -2.38 1.24 -5.60
C GLY A 263 -1.13 2.07 -5.91
N GLY A 264 0.05 1.48 -5.76
CA GLY A 264 1.31 2.10 -6.14
C GLY A 264 1.42 2.28 -7.65
N ASN A 265 2.12 3.31 -8.11
CA ASN A 265 2.39 3.44 -9.55
C ASN A 265 3.40 2.39 -10.01
N GLY A 266 3.34 1.99 -11.28
CA GLY A 266 4.41 1.23 -11.90
C GLY A 266 5.66 2.09 -12.10
N GLY A 267 6.83 1.47 -12.05
CA GLY A 267 8.10 2.10 -12.37
C GLY A 267 8.27 2.27 -13.88
N HIS A 268 9.02 3.27 -14.30
CA HIS A 268 9.34 3.48 -15.70
C HIS A 268 10.37 2.46 -16.19
N GLY A 269 10.29 2.04 -17.46
CA GLY A 269 11.39 1.32 -18.09
C GLY A 269 12.64 2.20 -18.21
N GLY A 270 13.82 1.57 -18.29
CA GLY A 270 15.08 2.30 -18.48
C GLY A 270 15.35 2.61 -19.96
N ASP A 271 16.19 3.62 -20.19
CA ASP A 271 16.61 3.96 -21.55
C ASP A 271 17.71 3.01 -22.03
N ILE A 272 17.57 2.50 -23.25
CA ILE A 272 18.59 1.65 -23.89
C ILE A 272 19.16 2.33 -25.12
N ARG A 273 20.49 2.40 -25.20
CA ARG A 273 21.25 2.97 -26.33
C ARG A 273 22.35 2.03 -26.78
N VAL A 274 22.32 1.66 -28.05
CA VAL A 274 23.39 0.86 -28.69
C VAL A 274 23.98 1.67 -29.83
N GLY A 275 25.28 1.98 -29.74
CA GLY A 275 26.02 2.79 -30.70
C GLY A 275 27.14 2.00 -31.36
N LEU A 276 27.41 2.29 -32.63
CA LEU A 276 28.46 1.67 -33.44
C LEU A 276 29.30 2.76 -34.09
N LYS A 277 30.61 2.56 -34.30
CA LYS A 277 31.43 3.49 -35.09
C LYS A 277 31.00 3.47 -36.57
N VAL A 278 31.00 4.64 -37.23
CA VAL A 278 30.78 4.72 -38.70
C VAL A 278 31.73 3.77 -39.44
N GLY A 279 31.19 3.00 -40.38
CA GLY A 279 31.95 2.10 -41.26
C GLY A 279 32.02 0.65 -40.80
N SER A 280 31.54 0.33 -39.61
CA SER A 280 31.47 -1.05 -39.11
C SER A 280 30.18 -1.75 -39.54
N GLU A 281 30.23 -3.08 -39.71
CA GLU A 281 29.04 -3.88 -40.00
C GLU A 281 28.10 -3.88 -38.78
N PRO A 282 26.80 -3.60 -38.96
CA PRO A 282 25.84 -3.68 -37.88
C PRO A 282 25.65 -5.16 -37.46
N PRO A 283 25.49 -5.42 -36.16
CA PRO A 283 25.11 -6.75 -35.68
C PRO A 283 23.68 -7.09 -36.14
N GLY A 284 23.22 -8.31 -35.84
CA GLY A 284 21.82 -8.69 -36.05
C GLY A 284 20.84 -7.74 -35.33
N LEU A 285 19.58 -7.74 -35.77
CA LEU A 285 18.55 -6.88 -35.18
C LEU A 285 18.48 -7.11 -33.66
N PRO A 286 18.69 -6.06 -32.85
CA PRO A 286 18.64 -6.18 -31.40
C PRO A 286 17.23 -6.50 -30.94
N LYS A 287 17.14 -7.29 -29.87
CA LYS A 287 15.93 -7.44 -29.08
C LYS A 287 16.04 -6.57 -27.85
N TYR A 288 14.98 -5.84 -27.54
CA TYR A 288 14.95 -5.03 -26.34
C TYR A 288 13.59 -5.12 -25.67
N ASN A 289 13.61 -5.03 -24.35
CA ASN A 289 12.43 -4.83 -23.53
C ASN A 289 12.68 -3.63 -22.61
N VAL A 290 11.90 -2.57 -22.79
CA VAL A 290 11.95 -1.34 -21.99
C VAL A 290 10.58 -1.02 -21.42
N ASP A 291 9.74 -2.04 -21.23
CA ASP A 291 8.38 -1.84 -20.75
C ASP A 291 8.39 -1.21 -19.35
N GLY A 292 7.43 -0.32 -19.11
CA GLY A 292 7.13 0.16 -17.77
C GLY A 292 6.41 -0.93 -16.99
N GLY A 293 6.46 -0.82 -15.66
CA GLY A 293 5.68 -1.69 -14.78
C GLY A 293 4.20 -1.33 -14.81
N ALA A 294 3.33 -2.32 -14.61
CA ALA A 294 1.91 -2.07 -14.40
C ALA A 294 1.68 -1.29 -13.08
N GLY A 295 0.61 -0.49 -13.02
CA GLY A 295 0.17 0.11 -11.76
C GLY A 295 -0.48 -0.93 -10.86
N GLY A 296 -0.32 -0.77 -9.55
CA GLY A 296 -0.97 -1.61 -8.55
C GLY A 296 -2.46 -1.34 -8.47
N PHE A 297 -3.25 -2.34 -8.11
CA PHE A 297 -4.68 -2.16 -7.86
C PHE A 297 -4.93 -1.39 -6.57
N GLY A 298 -5.94 -0.53 -6.54
CA GLY A 298 -6.42 0.08 -5.31
C GLY A 298 -7.07 -0.96 -4.38
N GLY A 299 -6.97 -0.73 -3.08
CA GLY A 299 -7.63 -1.54 -2.07
C GLY A 299 -9.13 -1.34 -2.08
N VAL A 300 -9.89 -2.39 -1.73
CA VAL A 300 -11.35 -2.31 -1.58
C VAL A 300 -11.68 -1.53 -0.31
N GLY A 301 -12.71 -0.68 -0.38
CA GLY A 301 -13.22 0.06 0.78
C GLY A 301 -13.84 -0.85 1.83
N GLY A 302 -13.83 -0.41 3.07
CA GLY A 302 -14.37 -1.14 4.20
C GLY A 302 -15.90 -1.17 4.21
N GLN A 303 -16.45 -2.19 4.85
CA GLN A 303 -17.90 -2.27 5.08
C GLN A 303 -18.34 -1.26 6.15
N PHE A 304 -19.61 -0.88 6.14
CA PHE A 304 -20.18 -0.03 7.20
C PHE A 304 -20.50 -0.82 8.47
N GLY A 305 -20.68 -0.09 9.56
CA GLY A 305 -21.30 -0.57 10.79
C GLY A 305 -22.82 -0.40 10.73
N VAL A 306 -23.54 -1.32 11.34
CA VAL A 306 -25.01 -1.34 11.46
C VAL A 306 -25.42 -0.40 12.61
N GLY A 307 -26.55 0.30 12.46
CA GLY A 307 -27.13 1.11 13.53
C GLY A 307 -27.61 0.26 14.71
N GLY A 308 -27.49 0.78 15.92
CA GLY A 308 -28.00 0.14 17.12
C GLY A 308 -29.53 0.17 17.18
N ALA A 309 -30.14 -0.85 17.78
CA ALA A 309 -31.59 -0.85 18.01
C ALA A 309 -32.00 0.25 19.00
N GLY A 310 -33.22 0.78 18.87
CA GLY A 310 -33.81 1.63 19.90
C GLY A 310 -34.17 0.83 21.15
N GLY A 311 -34.11 1.47 22.32
CA GLY A 311 -34.48 0.88 23.60
C GLY A 311 -36.01 0.75 23.74
N PRO A 312 -36.50 -0.24 24.51
CA PRO A 312 -37.93 -0.33 24.80
C PRO A 312 -38.40 0.80 25.71
N GLY A 313 -39.66 1.20 25.58
CA GLY A 313 -40.30 2.10 26.54
C GLY A 313 -40.53 1.44 27.90
N GLY A 314 -40.60 2.24 28.95
CA GLY A 314 -40.92 1.81 30.30
C GLY A 314 -42.41 1.51 30.47
N HIS A 315 -42.75 0.63 31.40
CA HIS A 315 -44.14 0.33 31.74
C HIS A 315 -44.76 1.45 32.60
N TRP A 316 -46.07 1.62 32.53
CA TRP A 316 -46.80 2.55 33.40
C TRP A 316 -46.90 2.04 34.84
N GLY A 317 -47.05 2.99 35.77
CA GLY A 317 -47.41 2.72 37.16
C GLY A 317 -48.92 2.67 37.34
N ARG A 318 -49.37 1.76 38.21
CA ARG A 318 -50.80 1.54 38.49
C ARG A 318 -51.39 2.72 39.27
N GLY A 319 -52.62 3.11 38.98
CA GLY A 319 -53.35 4.05 39.83
C GLY A 319 -53.68 3.45 41.21
N GLY A 320 -53.73 4.31 42.23
CA GLY A 320 -54.07 3.92 43.59
C GLY A 320 -55.52 3.46 43.71
N LYS A 321 -55.83 2.70 44.75
CA LYS A 321 -57.16 2.15 45.01
C LYS A 321 -58.07 3.16 45.69
N GLY A 322 -59.31 3.22 45.22
CA GLY A 322 -60.42 3.94 45.81
C GLY A 322 -60.86 3.32 47.13
N SER A 323 -61.40 4.14 48.04
CA SER A 323 -61.88 3.71 49.34
C SER A 323 -63.41 3.62 49.33
N LYS A 324 -63.92 2.57 49.97
CA LYS A 324 -65.36 2.36 50.17
C LYS A 324 -65.74 2.77 51.58
N PHE A 325 -65.71 4.06 51.86
CA PHE A 325 -66.17 4.58 53.15
C PHE A 325 -67.69 4.85 53.09
N PRO A 326 -68.48 4.56 54.14
CA PRO A 326 -69.96 4.62 54.09
C PRO A 326 -70.57 5.97 53.69
N LEU A 327 -69.78 7.05 53.76
CA LEU A 327 -70.19 8.42 53.43
C LEU A 327 -69.51 8.97 52.18
N PHE A 328 -68.44 8.34 51.70
CA PHE A 328 -67.65 8.78 50.53
C PHE A 328 -67.13 7.55 49.79
N THR A 329 -67.67 7.29 48.61
CA THR A 329 -67.10 6.32 47.67
C THR A 329 -66.20 7.09 46.71
N LYS A 330 -64.95 6.67 46.60
CA LYS A 330 -63.98 7.26 45.68
C LYS A 330 -63.56 6.21 44.66
N ASP A 331 -63.42 6.62 43.42
CA ASP A 331 -62.97 5.75 42.33
C ASP A 331 -61.47 5.46 42.46
N ASP A 332 -61.03 4.37 41.82
CA ASP A 332 -59.60 4.07 41.66
C ASP A 332 -58.94 5.17 40.82
N GLY A 333 -57.66 5.45 41.12
CA GLY A 333 -56.82 6.29 40.28
C GLY A 333 -56.61 5.67 38.91
N SER A 334 -56.42 6.51 37.89
CA SER A 334 -56.05 6.03 36.55
C SER A 334 -54.62 5.50 36.52
N ASN A 335 -54.38 4.51 35.67
CA ASN A 335 -53.03 4.06 35.34
C ASN A 335 -52.28 5.12 34.52
N GLY A 336 -50.95 5.11 34.57
CA GLY A 336 -50.13 5.88 33.63
C GLY A 336 -50.15 5.32 32.22
N TYR A 337 -49.37 5.93 31.32
CA TYR A 337 -49.20 5.47 29.93
C TYR A 337 -47.89 4.70 29.74
N GLU A 338 -47.86 3.73 28.82
CA GLU A 338 -46.59 3.10 28.40
C GLU A 338 -45.67 4.12 27.73
N GLY A 339 -44.37 3.98 27.99
CA GLY A 339 -43.36 4.75 27.28
C GLY A 339 -43.25 4.30 25.82
N ALA A 340 -42.96 5.25 24.93
CA ALA A 340 -42.65 4.92 23.54
C ALA A 340 -41.28 4.20 23.41
N TYR A 341 -41.13 3.35 22.40
CA TYR A 341 -39.83 2.81 22.00
C TYR A 341 -38.93 3.93 21.46
N GLY A 342 -37.63 3.81 21.69
CA GLY A 342 -36.63 4.66 21.03
C GLY A 342 -36.52 4.33 19.54
N ALA A 343 -36.06 5.30 18.74
CA ALA A 343 -35.79 5.06 17.33
C ALA A 343 -34.53 4.20 17.15
N PRO A 344 -34.47 3.29 16.16
CA PRO A 344 -33.21 2.66 15.78
C PRO A 344 -32.24 3.70 15.21
N GLY A 345 -30.94 3.47 15.40
CA GLY A 345 -29.88 4.23 14.76
C GLY A 345 -29.79 3.93 13.25
N HIS A 346 -29.16 4.83 12.51
CA HIS A 346 -28.92 4.63 11.08
C HIS A 346 -27.66 3.81 10.84
N ASP A 347 -27.67 2.96 9.82
CA ASP A 347 -26.47 2.30 9.32
C ASP A 347 -25.46 3.33 8.78
N GLY A 348 -24.18 3.01 8.92
CA GLY A 348 -23.11 3.76 8.29
C GLY A 348 -23.11 3.59 6.76
N LYS A 349 -22.19 4.28 6.09
CA LYS A 349 -21.95 4.14 4.64
C LYS A 349 -20.73 3.28 4.36
N PRO A 350 -20.74 2.43 3.31
CA PRO A 350 -19.53 1.74 2.86
C PRO A 350 -18.42 2.74 2.56
N GLY A 351 -17.18 2.36 2.83
CA GLY A 351 -16.00 3.13 2.45
C GLY A 351 -15.79 3.07 0.93
N PRO A 352 -15.27 4.14 0.30
CA PRO A 352 -14.92 4.09 -1.10
C PRO A 352 -13.69 3.19 -1.34
N ASN A 353 -13.62 2.56 -2.52
CA ASN A 353 -12.41 1.87 -2.95
C ASN A 353 -11.26 2.87 -3.18
N GLY A 354 -10.03 2.42 -2.94
CA GLY A 354 -8.84 3.13 -3.34
C GLY A 354 -8.72 3.21 -4.85
N LEU A 355 -8.06 4.26 -5.33
CA LEU A 355 -7.75 4.39 -6.76
C LEU A 355 -6.62 3.41 -7.12
N SER A 356 -6.71 2.80 -8.30
CA SER A 356 -5.57 2.06 -8.86
C SER A 356 -4.42 3.02 -9.19
N GLY A 357 -3.20 2.54 -8.98
CA GLY A 357 -2.00 3.23 -9.40
C GLY A 357 -1.91 3.34 -10.92
N ARG A 358 -1.15 4.33 -11.40
CA ARG A 358 -0.91 4.51 -12.82
C ARG A 358 0.15 3.51 -13.28
N ALA A 359 0.01 2.99 -14.49
CA ALA A 359 1.10 2.27 -15.14
C ALA A 359 2.31 3.20 -15.32
N GLY A 360 3.51 2.65 -15.17
CA GLY A 360 4.74 3.35 -15.53
C GLY A 360 4.85 3.46 -17.05
N ASP A 361 5.35 4.58 -17.53
CA ASP A 361 5.66 4.73 -18.95
C ASP A 361 6.77 3.77 -19.37
N ALA A 362 6.69 3.25 -20.59
CA ALA A 362 7.81 2.54 -21.19
C ALA A 362 9.04 3.47 -21.27
N GLY A 363 10.21 2.91 -21.00
CA GLY A 363 11.49 3.57 -21.24
C GLY A 363 11.66 3.88 -22.72
N THR A 364 12.53 4.82 -23.05
CA THR A 364 12.78 5.13 -24.45
C THR A 364 13.83 4.20 -25.01
N PHE A 365 13.48 3.50 -26.08
CA PHE A 365 14.49 2.92 -26.96
C PHE A 365 14.94 4.00 -27.95
N GLY A 366 16.04 4.68 -27.63
CA GLY A 366 16.70 5.63 -28.52
C GLY A 366 16.05 7.00 -28.65
N GLY A 367 16.43 7.92 -27.76
CA GLY A 367 16.61 9.33 -28.15
C GLY A 367 17.87 9.43 -29.01
N THR A 368 17.69 9.42 -30.33
CA THR A 368 18.69 9.29 -31.41
C THR A 368 19.40 7.92 -31.52
N LYS A 369 18.70 7.01 -32.23
CA LYS A 369 19.19 6.04 -33.22
C LYS A 369 20.14 4.93 -32.74
N TRP A 370 19.82 3.69 -33.12
CA TRP A 370 20.82 2.83 -33.74
C TRP A 370 21.57 3.65 -34.78
N GLY A 371 22.72 4.15 -34.37
CA GLY A 371 23.36 5.29 -34.99
C GLY A 371 24.83 5.01 -35.09
N THR A 372 25.34 5.14 -36.30
CA THR A 372 26.77 5.24 -36.51
C THR A 372 27.24 6.55 -35.89
N LEU A 373 28.08 6.48 -34.86
CA LEU A 373 28.76 7.64 -34.28
C LEU A 373 29.89 8.04 -35.22
N SER A 374 29.97 9.33 -35.54
CA SER A 374 31.14 9.88 -36.24
C SER A 374 32.41 9.54 -35.46
N GLU A 375 33.56 9.49 -36.12
CA GLU A 375 34.86 9.27 -35.44
C GLU A 375 35.03 10.25 -34.28
N ASP A 376 34.69 11.53 -34.48
CA ASP A 376 34.79 12.57 -33.47
C ASP A 376 33.81 12.37 -32.32
N ASP A 377 32.57 11.95 -32.58
CA ASP A 377 31.60 11.66 -31.53
C ASP A 377 31.96 10.38 -30.78
N PHE A 378 32.47 9.37 -31.48
CA PHE A 378 33.02 8.18 -30.86
C PHE A 378 34.15 8.58 -29.91
N ASN A 379 35.16 9.32 -30.39
CA ASN A 379 36.29 9.75 -29.57
C ASN A 379 35.90 10.67 -28.40
N LYS A 380 34.92 11.57 -28.57
CA LYS A 380 34.39 12.40 -27.46
C LYS A 380 33.70 11.59 -26.38
N ASN A 381 33.24 10.40 -26.73
CA ASN A 381 32.58 9.49 -25.81
C ASN A 381 33.56 8.51 -25.15
N PHE A 382 34.85 8.50 -25.47
CA PHE A 382 35.88 7.63 -24.89
C PHE A 382 36.90 8.37 -24.02
#